data_AF-A0A3D1KNW3-F1
#
_entry.id   AF-A0A3D1KNW3-F1
#
_cell.length_a   1.000
_cell.length_b   1.000
_cell.length_c   1.000
_cell.angle_alpha   90.00
_cell.angle_beta   90.00
_cell.angle_gamma   90.00
#
_symmetry.space_group_name_H-M   'P 1'
#
loop_
_entity.id
_entity.type
_entity.pdbx_description
1 polymer ?
#
loop_
_entity_poly.entity_id
_entity_poly.type
_entity_poly.pdbx_seq_one_letter_code
_entity_poly.pdbx_strand_id
1 'polypeptide(L)'
;MTDQEVQNKIKTEEYFINMGPQHPAAHGVLRLILTIDGEIIKNVEPDLGYIHRSIEKMCERDSYQQIVHLTDRMDYLSSHINNEAVCLTVEKGLEIEVSDRVKVIRT
;
A
#
# COMPACT_ATOMS: atom_id res chain seq x y z
N MET A 1 -28.46 35.19 -16.41
CA MET A 1 -27.65 34.16 -17.10
C MET A 1 -27.82 32.90 -16.30
N THR A 2 -28.50 31.91 -16.87
CA THR A 2 -28.73 30.60 -16.25
C THR A 2 -27.39 29.85 -16.20
N ASP A 3 -27.14 29.06 -15.14
CA ASP A 3 -25.87 28.33 -14.94
C ASP A 3 -25.48 27.43 -16.14
N GLN A 4 -26.48 27.02 -16.93
CA GLN A 4 -26.29 26.27 -18.18
C GLN A 4 -25.59 27.06 -19.30
N GLU A 5 -25.71 28.40 -19.34
CA GLU A 5 -25.03 29.24 -20.34
C GLU A 5 -23.55 29.46 -20.01
N VAL A 6 -23.17 29.40 -18.73
CA VAL A 6 -21.78 29.55 -18.27
C VAL A 6 -20.97 28.29 -18.56
N GLN A 7 -21.55 27.09 -18.35
CA GLN A 7 -20.87 25.83 -18.65
C GLN A 7 -20.53 25.67 -20.14
N ASN A 8 -21.36 26.18 -21.05
CA ASN A 8 -21.10 26.06 -22.50
C ASN A 8 -19.99 26.98 -23.02
N LYS A 9 -19.44 27.90 -22.20
CA LYS A 9 -18.38 28.84 -22.63
C LYS A 9 -16.96 28.44 -22.23
N ILE A 10 -16.78 27.52 -21.29
CA ILE A 10 -15.46 27.06 -20.86
C ILE A 10 -15.23 25.68 -21.47
N LYS A 11 -14.55 25.64 -22.62
CA LYS A 11 -14.05 24.37 -23.16
C LYS A 11 -12.88 23.90 -22.30
N THR A 12 -12.97 22.69 -21.79
CA THR A 12 -11.87 22.00 -21.12
C THR A 12 -11.21 21.03 -22.11
N GLU A 13 -9.91 20.83 -21.94
CA GLU A 13 -9.11 19.87 -22.71
C GLU A 13 -8.60 18.78 -21.76
N GLU A 14 -8.32 17.60 -22.31
CA GLU A 14 -7.72 16.53 -21.53
C GLU A 14 -6.22 16.79 -21.34
N TYR A 15 -5.78 16.81 -20.08
CA TYR A 15 -4.39 16.97 -19.70
C TYR A 15 -3.86 15.70 -19.03
N PHE A 16 -2.60 15.40 -19.31
CA PHE A 16 -1.84 14.35 -18.62
C PHE A 16 -0.94 14.99 -17.57
N ILE A 17 -1.12 14.61 -16.31
CA ILE A 17 -0.32 15.11 -15.18
C ILE A 17 0.40 13.94 -14.53
N ASN A 18 1.71 14.09 -14.34
CA ASN A 18 2.51 13.16 -13.55
C ASN A 18 2.63 13.69 -12.12
N MET A 19 1.89 13.07 -11.19
CA MET A 19 1.89 13.43 -9.78
C MET A 19 2.80 12.48 -8.98
N GLY A 20 3.89 13.01 -8.43
CA GLY A 20 4.92 12.22 -7.73
C GLY A 20 6.22 12.10 -8.54
N PRO A 21 7.18 11.25 -8.12
CA PRO A 21 7.11 10.30 -7.01
C PRO A 21 7.37 10.92 -5.62
N GLN A 22 7.87 12.17 -5.56
CA GLN A 22 8.22 12.89 -4.31
C GLN A 22 7.26 14.04 -4.00
N HIS A 23 5.96 13.84 -4.22
CA HIS A 23 4.97 14.85 -3.88
C HIS A 23 4.62 14.77 -2.38
N PRO A 24 4.56 15.89 -1.62
CA PRO A 24 4.27 15.85 -0.17
C PRO A 24 2.94 15.18 0.21
N ALA A 25 1.95 15.19 -0.70
CA ALA A 25 0.68 14.50 -0.49
C ALA A 25 0.76 12.97 -0.60
N ALA A 26 1.87 12.41 -1.09
CA ALA A 26 2.11 10.98 -1.12
C ALA A 26 2.82 10.56 0.18
N HIS A 27 2.13 9.81 1.04
CA HIS A 27 2.75 9.22 2.22
C HIS A 27 3.59 8.01 1.82
N GLY A 28 4.88 8.25 1.55
CA GLY A 28 5.81 7.27 0.98
C GLY A 28 6.27 7.70 -0.41
N VAL A 29 6.41 6.73 -1.32
CA VAL A 29 6.81 6.99 -2.71
C VAL A 29 5.73 6.43 -3.61
N LEU A 30 4.99 7.33 -4.25
CA LEU A 30 3.88 6.99 -5.14
C LEU A 30 3.89 7.92 -6.34
N ARG A 31 3.80 7.33 -7.53
CA ARG A 31 3.64 8.06 -8.78
C ARG A 31 2.27 7.73 -9.37
N LEU A 32 1.50 8.77 -9.66
CA LEU A 32 0.18 8.68 -10.28
C LEU A 32 0.22 9.42 -11.61
N ILE A 33 -0.08 8.72 -12.70
CA ILE A 33 -0.27 9.32 -14.01
C ILE A 33 -1.77 9.61 -14.12
N LEU A 34 -2.13 10.88 -14.11
CA LEU A 34 -3.51 11.36 -14.07
C LEU A 34 -3.91 11.88 -15.45
N THR A 35 -5.09 11.48 -15.91
CA THR A 35 -5.79 12.15 -17.01
C THR A 35 -6.91 12.99 -16.43
N ILE A 36 -6.84 14.30 -16.62
CA ILE A 36 -7.81 15.25 -16.07
C ILE A 36 -8.50 16.05 -17.18
N ASP A 37 -9.75 16.43 -16.93
CA ASP A 37 -10.58 17.28 -17.76
C ASP A 37 -11.09 18.43 -16.87
N GLY A 38 -10.37 19.55 -16.89
CA GLY A 38 -10.53 20.61 -15.90
C GLY A 38 -10.21 20.10 -14.47
N GLU A 39 -11.19 20.16 -13.57
CA GLU A 39 -11.07 19.69 -12.18
C GLU A 39 -11.48 18.22 -11.99
N ILE A 40 -11.97 17.56 -13.05
CA ILE A 40 -12.46 16.18 -12.99
C ILE A 40 -11.36 15.21 -13.42
N ILE A 41 -11.10 14.22 -12.58
CA ILE A 41 -10.21 13.10 -12.91
C ILE A 41 -10.97 12.11 -13.79
N LYS A 42 -10.45 11.84 -15.00
CA LYS A 42 -11.00 10.85 -15.92
C LYS A 42 -10.36 9.48 -15.74
N ASN A 43 -9.05 9.45 -15.49
CA ASN A 43 -8.27 8.23 -15.31
C ASN A 43 -7.11 8.43 -14.33
N VAL A 44 -6.73 7.35 -13.65
CA VAL A 44 -5.58 7.29 -12.75
C VAL A 44 -4.83 6.00 -12.98
N GLU A 45 -3.57 6.11 -13.39
CA GLU A 45 -2.65 4.98 -13.53
C GLU A 45 -1.58 5.05 -12.43
N PRO A 46 -1.66 4.20 -11.40
CA PRO A 46 -0.64 4.14 -10.36
C PRO A 46 0.59 3.37 -10.87
N ASP A 47 1.75 4.03 -10.86
CA ASP A 47 3.05 3.44 -11.14
C ASP A 47 3.68 3.01 -9.80
N LEU A 48 3.63 1.70 -9.53
CA LEU A 48 4.01 1.06 -8.28
C LEU A 48 5.40 0.41 -8.38
N GLY A 49 6.01 0.13 -7.21
CA GLY A 49 7.24 -0.66 -7.14
C GLY A 49 8.49 0.09 -6.71
N TYR A 50 8.42 1.41 -6.49
CA TYR A 50 9.52 2.23 -5.97
C TYR A 50 10.08 1.74 -4.61
N ILE A 51 9.28 1.02 -3.83
CA ILE A 51 9.65 0.44 -2.52
C ILE A 51 9.62 -1.10 -2.57
N HIS A 52 9.69 -1.69 -3.77
CA HIS A 52 9.84 -3.14 -3.90
C HIS A 52 11.21 -3.56 -3.35
N ARG A 53 11.20 -4.43 -2.34
CA ARG A 53 12.41 -4.90 -1.63
C ARG A 53 12.56 -6.42 -1.68
N SER A 54 11.78 -7.10 -2.51
CA SER A 54 11.84 -8.56 -2.71
C SER A 54 11.79 -9.35 -1.39
N ILE A 55 10.93 -8.93 -0.44
CA ILE A 55 10.80 -9.57 0.88
C ILE A 55 10.48 -11.07 0.73
N GLU A 56 9.54 -11.40 -0.15
CA GLU A 56 9.18 -12.80 -0.44
C GLU A 56 10.38 -13.62 -0.89
N LYS A 57 11.26 -13.05 -1.70
CA LYS A 57 12.47 -13.73 -2.18
C LYS A 57 13.49 -13.96 -1.06
N MET A 58 13.60 -13.03 -0.11
CA MET A 58 14.44 -13.22 1.09
C MET A 58 13.86 -14.32 1.99
N CYS A 59 12.54 -14.40 2.12
CA CYS A 59 11.86 -15.44 2.88
C CYS A 59 12.07 -16.86 2.33
N GLU A 60 12.39 -17.03 1.04
CA GLU A 60 12.76 -18.34 0.48
C GLU A 60 14.10 -18.86 1.02
N ARG A 61 15.00 -17.95 1.43
CA ARG A 61 16.35 -18.27 1.91
C ARG A 61 16.42 -18.32 3.43
N ASP A 62 15.74 -17.40 4.09
CA ASP A 62 15.85 -17.18 5.52
C ASP A 62 14.93 -18.13 6.32
N SER A 63 15.32 -18.47 7.55
CA SER A 63 14.51 -19.36 8.40
C SER A 63 13.24 -18.67 8.93
N TYR A 64 12.25 -19.46 9.37
CA TYR A 64 10.99 -18.93 9.91
C TYR A 64 11.15 -17.94 11.08
N GLN A 65 12.18 -18.11 11.90
CA GLN A 65 12.47 -17.16 12.99
C GLN A 65 13.09 -15.86 12.46
N GLN A 66 13.89 -15.96 11.39
CA GLN A 66 14.50 -14.80 10.75
C GLN A 66 13.48 -13.99 9.96
N ILE A 67 12.44 -14.56 9.37
CA ILE A 67 11.52 -13.76 8.54
C ILE A 67 10.62 -12.78 9.32
N VAL A 68 10.44 -12.95 10.64
CA VAL A 68 9.52 -12.13 11.44
C VAL A 68 9.89 -10.63 11.38
N HIS A 69 11.17 -10.27 11.43
CA HIS A 69 11.56 -8.86 11.34
C HIS A 69 11.40 -8.26 9.92
N LEU A 70 11.22 -9.10 8.90
CA LEU A 70 10.93 -8.64 7.55
C LEU A 70 9.47 -8.21 7.44
N THR A 71 8.58 -8.85 8.21
CA THR A 71 7.14 -8.53 8.20
C THR A 71 6.80 -7.22 8.90
N ASP A 72 7.60 -6.82 9.90
CA ASP A 72 7.58 -5.47 10.49
C ASP A 72 7.70 -4.35 9.44
N ARG A 73 8.41 -4.64 8.35
CA ARG A 73 8.75 -3.64 7.32
C ARG A 73 7.73 -3.58 6.19
N MET A 74 6.72 -4.47 6.18
CA MET A 74 5.68 -4.48 5.14
C MET A 74 4.69 -3.34 5.33
N ASP A 75 4.06 -3.27 6.50
CA ASP A 75 3.40 -2.06 7.00
C ASP A 75 4.06 -1.63 8.31
N TYR A 76 4.76 -0.50 8.22
CA TYR A 76 5.53 0.07 9.32
C TYR A 76 4.67 0.76 10.38
N LEU A 77 3.36 0.93 10.16
CA LEU A 77 2.42 1.44 11.16
C LEU A 77 1.79 0.32 12.00
N SER A 78 1.78 -0.91 11.50
CA SER A 78 1.09 -2.07 12.10
C SER A 78 1.98 -3.30 12.23
N SER A 79 3.25 -3.08 12.62
CA SER A 79 4.30 -4.10 12.70
C SER A 79 3.88 -5.38 13.44
N HIS A 80 3.27 -5.25 14.62
CA HIS A 80 2.84 -6.39 15.44
C HIS A 80 1.79 -7.28 14.75
N ILE A 81 0.86 -6.68 14.01
CA ILE A 81 -0.21 -7.41 13.31
C ILE A 81 0.40 -8.23 12.16
N ASN A 82 1.36 -7.66 11.44
CA ASN A 82 2.07 -8.36 10.37
C ASN A 82 2.89 -9.55 10.89
N ASN A 83 3.57 -9.36 12.01
CA ASN A 83 4.33 -10.43 12.65
C ASN A 83 3.43 -11.56 13.13
N GLU A 84 2.29 -11.20 13.73
CA GLU A 84 1.31 -12.18 14.17
C GLU A 84 0.79 -13.01 13.01
N ALA A 85 0.47 -12.38 11.87
CA ALA A 85 -0.01 -13.09 10.68
C ALA A 85 0.95 -14.20 10.21
N VAL A 86 2.26 -13.92 10.20
CA VAL A 86 3.27 -14.93 9.85
C VAL A 86 3.43 -15.98 10.94
N CYS A 87 3.46 -15.59 12.22
CA CYS A 87 3.53 -16.53 13.34
C CYS A 87 2.36 -17.52 13.30
N LEU A 88 1.13 -17.04 13.14
CA LEU A 88 -0.07 -17.88 13.04
C LEU A 88 0.00 -18.84 11.84
N THR A 89 0.52 -18.37 10.71
CA THR A 89 0.68 -19.21 9.50
C THR A 89 1.69 -20.34 9.74
N VAL A 90 2.82 -20.04 10.36
CA VAL A 90 3.87 -21.03 10.69
C VAL A 90 3.39 -21.99 11.78
N GLU A 91 2.79 -21.49 12.86
CA GLU A 91 2.24 -22.28 13.96
C GLU A 91 1.18 -23.27 13.44
N LYS A 92 0.29 -22.81 12.55
CA LYS A 92 -0.71 -23.67 11.89
C LYS A 92 -0.06 -24.72 11.00
N GLY A 93 0.96 -24.35 10.21
CA GLY A 93 1.66 -25.30 9.33
C GLY A 93 2.46 -26.36 10.07
N LEU A 94 2.89 -26.07 11.31
CA LEU A 94 3.62 -27.00 12.18
C LEU A 94 2.72 -27.70 13.22
N GLU A 95 1.40 -27.44 13.20
CA GLU A 95 0.43 -27.99 14.15
C GLU A 95 0.78 -27.70 15.63
N ILE A 96 1.30 -26.49 15.90
CA ILE A 96 1.69 -26.05 17.24
C ILE A 96 0.53 -25.31 17.91
N GLU A 97 0.14 -25.77 19.09
CA GLU A 97 -0.79 -25.03 19.96
C GLU A 97 -0.03 -24.12 20.94
N VAL A 98 -0.38 -22.83 20.93
CA VAL A 98 0.14 -21.84 21.88
C VAL A 98 -0.74 -21.71 23.12
N SER A 99 -0.14 -21.41 24.27
CA SER A 99 -0.86 -21.24 25.54
C SER A 99 -1.88 -20.08 25.49
N ASP A 100 -2.94 -20.15 26.29
CA ASP A 100 -3.96 -19.10 26.33
C ASP A 100 -3.41 -17.74 26.76
N ARG A 101 -2.37 -17.72 27.60
CA ARG A 101 -1.65 -16.49 27.95
C ARG A 101 -1.06 -15.81 26.70
N VAL A 102 -0.49 -16.58 25.77
CA VAL A 102 0.08 -16.03 24.53
C VAL A 102 -1.01 -15.45 23.65
N LYS A 103 -2.16 -16.13 23.51
CA LYS A 103 -3.30 -15.64 22.73
C LYS A 103 -3.82 -14.31 23.27
N VAL A 104 -3.97 -14.20 24.59
CA VAL A 104 -4.43 -12.95 25.26
C VAL A 104 -3.42 -11.82 25.07
N ILE A 105 -2.11 -12.08 25.08
CA ILE A 105 -1.10 -11.05 24.86
C ILE A 105 -1.10 -10.54 23.40
N ARG A 106 -1.48 -11.38 22.44
CA ARG A 106 -1.55 -11.01 21.02
C ARG A 106 -2.83 -10.26 20.64
N THR A 107 -3.89 -10.35 21.43
CA THR A 107 -5.21 -9.71 21.19
C THR A 107 -5.27 -8.32 21.81
#